data_AF-Q8EDV4-F1
#
_entry.id   AF-Q8EDV4-F1
#
_cell.length_a   1.000
_cell.length_b   1.000
_cell.length_c   1.000
_cell.angle_alpha   90.00
_cell.angle_beta   90.00
_cell.angle_gamma   90.00
#
_symmetry.space_group_name_H-M   'P 1'
#
loop_
_entity.id
_entity.type
_entity.pdbx_description
1 polymer ?
#
loop_
_entity_poly.entity_id
_entity_poly.type
_entity_poly.pdbx_seq_one_letter_code
_entity_poly.pdbx_strand_id
1 'polypeptide(L)'
;MVSFKYELGKDSLELQASDWSGLEKVYINGEMVSRKLNFGHQSEHLIKLKDGGQCLFKLFIDPFTNELTCRIYRRDQLLTSLKQGKNSLMQRQRILQQGLLLGSSLVLLFMLIPL
;
A
#
# COMPACT_ATOMS: atom_id res chain seq x y z
N MET A 1 2.00 -0.23 -5.82
CA MET A 1 2.16 0.55 -4.58
C MET A 1 0.86 0.49 -3.81
N VAL A 2 0.93 0.03 -2.58
CA VAL A 2 -0.16 -0.08 -1.62
C VAL A 2 -0.08 1.11 -0.67
N SER A 3 -1.21 1.64 -0.20
CA SER A 3 -1.27 2.83 0.67
C SER A 3 -2.26 2.61 1.80
N PHE A 4 -1.78 2.81 3.02
CA PHE A 4 -2.53 2.75 4.27
C PHE A 4 -2.71 4.17 4.80
N LYS A 5 -3.95 4.62 4.92
CA LYS A 5 -4.28 5.97 5.37
C LYS A 5 -5.06 5.93 6.67
N TYR A 6 -4.74 6.84 7.59
CA TYR A 6 -5.39 6.95 8.89
C TYR A 6 -5.41 8.40 9.36
N GLU A 7 -6.58 8.86 9.79
CA GLU A 7 -6.75 10.20 10.35
C GLU A 7 -6.60 10.15 11.88
N LEU A 8 -5.58 10.83 12.40
CA LEU A 8 -5.32 10.98 13.83
C LEU A 8 -5.64 12.42 14.26
N GLY A 9 -6.90 12.65 14.63
CA GLY A 9 -7.37 13.99 15.00
C GLY A 9 -7.36 14.94 13.80
N LYS A 10 -6.36 15.83 13.74
CA LYS A 10 -6.14 16.75 12.60
C LYS A 10 -4.98 16.34 11.69
N ASP A 11 -4.23 15.31 12.08
CA ASP A 11 -3.10 14.82 11.31
C ASP A 11 -3.52 13.65 10.43
N SER A 12 -3.26 13.77 9.12
CA SER A 12 -3.43 12.67 8.17
C SER A 12 -2.15 11.86 8.09
N LEU A 13 -2.21 10.58 8.42
CA LEU A 13 -1.08 9.68 8.40
C LEU A 13 -1.20 8.72 7.20
N GLU A 14 -0.11 8.57 6.46
CA GLU A 14 -0.08 7.67 5.31
C GLU A 14 1.21 6.83 5.30
N LEU A 15 1.07 5.52 5.15
CA LEU A 15 2.17 4.60 4.84
C LEU A 15 1.98 4.03 3.44
N GLN A 16 2.98 4.20 2.58
CA GLN A 16 3.04 3.61 1.26
C GLN A 16 4.07 2.49 1.23
N ALA A 17 3.73 1.35 0.65
CA ALA A 17 4.61 0.21 0.47
C ALA A 17 4.56 -0.33 -0.96
N SER A 18 5.70 -0.75 -1.50
CA SER A 18 5.82 -1.31 -2.85
C SER A 18 6.27 -2.76 -2.79
N ASP A 19 5.38 -3.67 -3.19
CA ASP A 19 5.68 -5.11 -3.28
C ASP A 19 6.81 -5.42 -4.28
N TRP A 20 7.00 -4.58 -5.31
CA TRP A 20 8.00 -4.82 -6.37
C TRP A 20 9.41 -4.38 -5.97
N SER A 21 9.53 -3.25 -5.27
CA SER A 21 10.82 -2.61 -5.00
C SER A 21 11.22 -2.64 -3.53
N GLY A 22 10.37 -3.17 -2.65
CA GLY A 22 10.55 -3.11 -1.20
C GLY A 22 10.52 -1.68 -0.64
N LEU A 23 10.10 -0.68 -1.43
CA LEU A 23 10.13 0.71 -1.02
C LEU A 23 8.96 1.03 -0.10
N GLU A 24 9.29 1.53 1.09
CA GLU A 24 8.37 1.98 2.11
C GLU A 24 8.57 3.48 2.38
N LYS A 25 7.47 4.21 2.50
CA LYS A 25 7.47 5.66 2.81
C LYS A 25 6.36 5.98 3.79
N VAL A 26 6.63 6.89 4.71
CA VAL A 26 5.63 7.40 5.65
C VAL A 26 5.48 8.91 5.47
N TYR A 27 4.24 9.35 5.47
CA TYR A 27 3.84 10.74 5.33
C TYR A 27 2.98 11.18 6.51
N ILE A 28 3.19 12.44 6.94
CA ILE A 28 2.29 13.14 7.87
C ILE A 28 1.81 14.39 7.15
N ASN A 29 0.50 14.56 7.00
CA ASN A 29 -0.11 15.70 6.31
C ASN A 29 0.47 15.94 4.90
N GLY A 30 0.82 14.86 4.20
CA GLY A 30 1.45 14.90 2.87
C GLY A 30 2.96 15.11 2.85
N GLU A 31 3.60 15.41 3.99
CA GLU A 31 5.06 15.55 4.10
C GLU A 31 5.72 14.21 4.41
N MET A 32 6.76 13.84 3.65
CA MET A 32 7.47 12.57 3.85
C MET A 32 8.40 12.65 5.07
N VAL A 33 8.11 11.86 6.09
CA VAL A 33 8.87 11.83 7.35
C VAL A 33 9.74 10.59 7.50
N SER A 34 9.51 9.56 6.70
CA SER A 34 10.32 8.34 6.70
C SER A 34 10.36 7.70 5.32
N ARG A 35 11.51 7.09 5.00
CA ARG A 35 11.73 6.31 3.78
C ARG A 35 12.66 5.16 4.09
N LYS A 36 12.30 3.95 3.66
CA LYS A 36 13.08 2.73 3.88
C LYS A 36 12.96 1.79 2.68
N LEU A 37 13.97 0.94 2.51
CA LEU A 37 13.86 -0.26 1.68
C LEU A 37 13.75 -1.47 2.60
N ASN A 38 12.73 -2.28 2.40
CA ASN A 38 12.49 -3.52 3.12
C ASN A 38 12.02 -4.61 2.15
N PHE A 39 12.75 -5.71 2.12
CA PHE A 39 12.41 -6.92 1.37
C PHE A 39 12.00 -8.08 2.29
N GLY A 40 11.96 -7.83 3.61
CA GLY A 40 11.53 -8.81 4.60
C GLY A 40 10.01 -8.80 4.80
N HIS A 41 9.51 -9.83 5.49
CA HIS A 41 8.08 -9.99 5.79
C HIS A 41 7.53 -8.99 6.83
N GLN A 42 8.39 -8.21 7.48
CA GLN A 42 8.03 -7.21 8.47
C GLN A 42 8.96 -6.00 8.45
N SER A 43 8.43 -4.84 8.80
CA SER A 43 9.16 -3.59 8.96
C SER A 43 8.50 -2.67 9.97
N GLU A 44 9.29 -1.73 10.48
CA GLU A 44 8.86 -0.74 11.44
C GLU A 44 9.34 0.66 11.05
N HIS A 45 8.49 1.66 11.25
CA HIS A 45 8.83 3.09 11.14
C HIS A 45 8.42 3.80 12.42
N LEU A 46 9.40 4.30 13.17
CA LEU A 46 9.19 5.18 14.31
C LEU A 46 9.25 6.63 13.84
N ILE A 47 8.16 7.38 14.01
CA ILE A 47 8.04 8.78 13.59
C ILE A 47 7.68 9.67 14.77
N LYS A 48 8.13 10.94 14.73
CA LYS A 48 7.71 11.98 15.67
C LYS A 48 6.56 12.78 15.06
N LEU A 49 5.46 12.91 15.80
CA LEU A 49 4.33 13.77 15.47
C LEU A 49 4.67 15.23 15.80
N LYS A 50 3.87 16.17 15.28
CA LYS A 50 4.05 17.60 15.52
C LYS A 50 3.90 17.99 16.99
N ASP A 51 3.11 17.23 17.76
CA ASP A 51 2.95 17.43 19.20
C ASP A 51 4.09 16.81 20.04
N GLY A 52 5.15 16.31 19.40
CA GLY A 52 6.29 15.68 20.05
C GLY A 52 6.05 14.21 20.44
N GLY A 53 4.82 13.71 20.30
CA GLY A 53 4.51 12.30 20.52
C GLY A 53 5.17 11.39 19.49
N GLN A 54 5.50 10.16 19.90
CA GLN A 54 5.99 9.13 18.97
C GLN A 54 4.83 8.27 18.46
N CYS A 55 4.92 7.93 17.18
CA CYS A 55 4.01 7.02 16.51
C CYS A 55 4.81 5.93 15.80
N LEU A 56 4.38 4.68 15.92
CA LEU A 56 5.05 3.53 15.34
C LEU A 56 4.14 2.86 14.31
N PHE A 57 4.63 2.72 13.09
CA PHE A 57 4.00 1.95 12.04
C PHE A 57 4.69 0.60 11.98
N LYS A 58 3.94 -0.49 12.17
CA LYS A 58 4.41 -1.85 11.92
C LYS A 58 3.72 -2.41 10.70
N LEU A 59 4.49 -2.72 9.67
CA LEU A 59 4.00 -3.35 8.46
C LEU A 59 4.44 -4.80 8.46
N PHE A 60 3.53 -5.73 8.19
CA PHE A 60 3.85 -7.15 8.09
C PHE A 60 2.84 -7.90 7.24
N ILE A 61 3.23 -9.07 6.74
CA ILE A 61 2.31 -10.00 6.08
C ILE A 61 1.76 -10.96 7.14
N ASP A 62 0.44 -10.99 7.29
CA ASP A 62 -0.23 -11.93 8.19
C ASP A 62 -0.02 -13.38 7.67
N PRO A 63 0.58 -14.29 8.46
CA PRO A 63 0.88 -15.64 7.98
C PRO A 63 -0.37 -16.51 7.77
N PHE A 64 -1.50 -16.16 8.40
CA PHE A 64 -2.74 -16.93 8.30
C PHE A 64 -3.59 -16.45 7.13
N THR A 65 -3.69 -15.14 6.93
CA THR A 65 -4.54 -14.56 5.87
C THR A 65 -3.76 -14.18 4.61
N ASN A 66 -2.43 -14.12 4.69
CA ASN A 66 -1.54 -13.62 3.63
C ASN A 66 -1.91 -12.19 3.18
N GLU A 67 -2.45 -11.40 4.10
CA GLU A 67 -2.80 -9.99 3.89
C GLU A 67 -1.69 -9.09 4.42
N LEU A 68 -1.40 -8.03 3.66
CA LEU A 68 -0.50 -7.00 4.12
C LEU A 68 -1.22 -6.16 5.19
N THR A 69 -0.66 -6.11 6.39
CA THR A 69 -1.25 -5.46 7.54
C THR A 69 -0.33 -4.35 8.04
N CYS A 70 -0.89 -3.15 8.19
CA CYS A 70 -0.26 -2.00 8.80
C CYS A 70 -0.92 -1.72 10.15
N ARG A 71 -0.15 -1.82 11.24
CA ARG A 71 -0.58 -1.44 12.59
C ARG A 71 0.05 -0.13 12.99
N ILE A 72 -0.76 0.76 13.54
CA ILE A 72 -0.33 2.09 13.99
C ILE A 72 -0.44 2.13 15.50
N TYR A 73 0.66 2.46 16.18
CA TYR A 73 0.75 2.56 17.63
C TYR A 73 1.10 3.98 18.05
N ARG A 74 0.62 4.39 19.23
CA ARG A 74 1.01 5.63 19.89
C ARG A 74 1.15 5.37 21.39
N ARG A 75 2.32 5.70 21.96
CA ARG A 75 2.64 5.38 23.37
C ARG A 75 2.34 3.90 23.71
N ASP A 76 2.81 3.00 22.85
CA ASP A 76 2.61 1.54 22.93
C ASP A 76 1.16 1.04 22.87
N GLN A 77 0.17 1.93 22.68
CA GLN A 77 -1.22 1.56 22.46
C GLN A 77 -1.50 1.41 20.98
N LEU A 78 -2.13 0.30 20.60
CA LEU A 78 -2.61 0.09 19.24
C LEU A 78 -3.77 1.05 18.95
N LEU A 79 -3.56 1.96 17.99
CA LEU A 79 -4.62 2.86 17.53
C LEU A 79 -5.50 2.19 16.48
N THR A 80 -4.88 1.52 15.51
CA THR A 80 -5.60 0.84 14.43
C THR A 80 -4.75 -0.26 13.78
N SER A 81 -5.44 -1.20 13.12
CA SER A 81 -4.86 -2.24 12.30
C SER A 81 -5.54 -2.22 10.93
N LEU A 82 -4.86 -1.65 9.94
CA LEU A 82 -5.35 -1.56 8.57
C LEU A 82 -4.87 -2.78 7.80
N LYS A 83 -5.79 -3.47 7.12
CA LYS A 83 -5.49 -4.66 6.33
C LYS A 83 -5.75 -4.38 4.86
N GLN A 84 -4.84 -4.82 4.01
CA GLN A 84 -4.99 -4.72 2.57
C GLN A 84 -4.72 -6.08 1.95
N GLY A 85 -5.81 -6.76 1.58
CA GLY A 85 -5.77 -8.12 1.07
C GLY A 85 -5.58 -8.21 -0.44
N LYS A 86 -5.14 -9.40 -0.88
CA LYS A 86 -4.93 -9.82 -2.27
C LYS A 86 -6.13 -9.54 -3.20
N ASN A 87 -7.36 -9.48 -2.68
CA ASN A 87 -8.55 -9.29 -3.51
C ASN A 87 -8.51 -7.99 -4.33
N SER A 88 -8.02 -6.89 -3.74
CA SER A 88 -7.91 -5.61 -4.45
C SER A 88 -6.82 -5.62 -5.53
N LEU A 89 -5.73 -6.35 -5.31
CA LEU A 89 -4.61 -6.48 -6.25
C LEU A 89 -4.92 -7.49 -7.37
N MET A 90 -5.48 -8.65 -7.04
CA MET A 90 -5.94 -9.67 -7.98
C MET A 90 -7.05 -9.12 -8.89
N GLN A 91 -7.97 -8.31 -8.35
CA GLN A 91 -9.00 -7.66 -9.16
C GLN A 91 -8.38 -6.66 -10.15
N ARG A 92 -7.42 -5.83 -9.72
CA ARG A 92 -6.69 -4.93 -10.63
C ARG A 92 -5.92 -5.71 -11.70
N GLN A 93 -5.27 -6.80 -11.33
CA GLN A 93 -4.54 -7.64 -12.27
C GLN A 93 -5.47 -8.31 -13.30
N ARG A 94 -6.65 -8.79 -12.88
CA ARG A 94 -7.68 -9.32 -13.79
C ARG A 94 -8.21 -8.25 -14.74
N ILE A 95 -8.48 -7.03 -14.25
CA ILE A 95 -8.93 -5.92 -15.10
C ILE A 95 -7.87 -5.57 -16.15
N LEU A 96 -6.60 -5.50 -15.77
CA LEU A 96 -5.50 -5.25 -16.70
C LEU A 96 -5.35 -6.37 -17.73
N GLN A 97 -5.45 -7.63 -17.32
CA GLN A 97 -5.40 -8.79 -18.23
C GLN A 97 -6.58 -8.79 -19.20
N GLN A 98 -7.78 -8.49 -18.73
CA GLN A 98 -8.98 -8.37 -19.58
C GLN A 98 -8.84 -7.23 -20.59
N GLY A 99 -8.33 -6.07 -20.16
CA GLY A 99 -8.07 -4.94 -21.05
C GLY A 99 -7.05 -5.27 -22.14
N LEU A 100 -5.97 -6.00 -21.81
CA LEU A 100 -4.96 -6.42 -22.77
C LEU A 100 -5.52 -7.38 -23.82
N LEU A 101 -6.30 -8.38 -23.38
CA LEU A 101 -6.95 -9.35 -24.28
C LEU A 101 -7.92 -8.66 -25.23
N LEU A 102 -8.81 -7.80 -24.72
CA LEU A 102 -9.77 -7.05 -25.54
C LEU A 102 -9.07 -6.11 -26.52
N GLY A 103 -8.05 -5.38 -26.06
CA GLY A 103 -7.26 -4.49 -26.91
C GLY A 103 -6.57 -5.24 -28.05
N SER A 104 -5.91 -6.35 -27.76
CA SER A 104 -5.25 -7.17 -28.79
C SER A 104 -6.23 -7.75 -29.80
N SER A 105 -7.41 -8.19 -29.35
CA SER A 105 -8.44 -8.74 -30.23
C SER A 105 -9.04 -7.70 -31.17
N LEU A 106 -9.23 -6.46 -30.69
CA LEU A 106 -9.72 -5.35 -31.51
C LEU A 106 -8.72 -4.93 -32.59
N VAL A 107 -7.43 -4.87 -32.27
CA VAL A 107 -6.37 -4.58 -33.24
C VAL A 107 -6.33 -5.63 -34.35
N LEU A 108 -6.43 -6.92 -33.99
CA LEU A 108 -6.49 -8.01 -34.98
C LEU A 108 -7.73 -7.91 -35.88
N LEU A 109 -8.88 -7.56 -35.30
CA LEU A 109 -10.12 -7.37 -36.06
C LEU A 109 -10.01 -6.20 -37.05
N PHE A 110 -9.40 -5.08 -36.63
CA PHE A 110 -9.16 -3.93 -37.49
C PHE A 110 -8.23 -4.24 -38.66
N MET A 111 -7.22 -5.09 -38.45
CA MET A 111 -6.28 -5.53 -39.49
C MET A 111 -6.92 -6.49 -40.51
N LEU A 112 -8.06 -7.10 -40.18
CA LEU A 112 -8.77 -8.06 -41.03
C LEU A 112 -9.91 -7.43 -41.84
N ILE A 113 -10.24 -6.15 -41.62
CA ILE A 113 -11.21 -5.43 -42.45
C ILE A 113 -10.48 -4.95 -43.72
N PRO A 114 -10.77 -5.53 -44.90
CA PRO A 114 -10.22 -5.01 -46.14
C PRO A 114 -10.86 -3.64 -46.42
N LEU A 115 -10.02 -2.67 -46.78
CA LEU A 115 -10.43 -1.30 -47.11
C LEU A 115 -11.30 -1.27 -48.38
#